data_AF-A0A9D3YB93-F1
#
_entry.id   AF-A0A9D3YB93-F1
#
_cell.length_a   1.000
_cell.length_b   1.000
_cell.length_c   1.000
_cell.angle_alpha   90.00
_cell.angle_beta   90.00
_cell.angle_gamma   90.00
#
_symmetry.space_group_name_H-M   'P 1'
#
loop_
_entity.id
_entity.type
_entity.pdbx_description
1 polymer ?
#
loop_
_entity_poly.entity_id
_entity_poly.type
_entity_poly.pdbx_seq_one_letter_code
_entity_poly.pdbx_strand_id
1 'polypeptide(L)'
;MYVFLQAATNNKATTMTKACMTGTQRYGVPPRVQSDHGLENTGVGAFMIAHRGTRRGSFITGRSVHNQRIERIWRDLFASATNVFHGLFSHLEESGQLDLANPVHMWCLHHVFVTRVQRALDILREGRNLHRLRGERGRTPTQLYIEGMMRQAGQGHRGIDDMVFRAPEEAIQDYNEYGIDDEVEVAPREEVITNVSNVDCPLNEQDFTRLAQTVNIESDHQGVDCFLACVEFCNSV
;
A
#
# COMPACT_ATOMS: atom_id res chain seq x y z
N MET A 1 -7.31 -6.61 9.45
CA MET A 1 -6.57 -5.41 9.89
C MET A 1 -5.76 -4.92 8.72
N TYR A 2 -5.65 -3.61 8.50
CA TYR A 2 -4.78 -3.03 7.47
C TYR A 2 -3.40 -2.80 8.10
N VAL A 3 -2.39 -3.51 7.58
CA VAL A 3 -1.02 -3.45 8.10
C VAL A 3 -0.32 -2.18 7.61
N PHE A 4 -0.46 -1.87 6.32
CA PHE A 4 0.03 -0.64 5.71
C PHE A 4 -0.87 -0.21 4.56
N LEU A 5 -0.88 1.09 4.27
CA LEU A 5 -1.42 1.72 3.07
C LEU A 5 -0.45 2.87 2.76
N GLN A 6 0.18 2.84 1.59
CA GLN A 6 1.23 3.78 1.22
C GLN A 6 0.96 4.34 -0.17
N ALA A 7 0.83 5.66 -0.26
CA ALA A 7 0.83 6.38 -1.53
C ALA A 7 2.27 6.46 -2.06
N ALA A 8 2.43 6.22 -3.36
CA ALA A 8 3.70 6.28 -4.06
C ALA A 8 3.49 6.84 -5.48
N THR A 9 4.51 7.48 -6.03
CA THR A 9 4.53 8.03 -7.40
C THR A 9 5.11 7.07 -8.43
N ASN A 10 5.39 5.82 -8.04
CA ASN A 10 5.98 4.80 -8.89
C ASN A 10 5.51 3.41 -8.46
N ASN A 11 5.68 2.43 -9.35
CA ASN A 11 5.35 1.02 -9.13
C ASN A 11 6.60 0.14 -8.87
N LYS A 12 7.71 0.72 -8.38
CA LYS A 12 8.96 -0.04 -8.18
C LYS A 12 8.80 -1.08 -7.07
N ALA A 13 9.31 -2.29 -7.30
CA ALA A 13 9.32 -3.35 -6.29
C ALA A 13 10.02 -2.93 -4.99
N THR A 14 11.05 -2.09 -5.07
CA THR A 14 11.73 -1.52 -3.89
C THR A 14 10.80 -0.69 -3.02
N THR A 15 9.86 0.04 -3.62
CA THR A 15 8.90 0.89 -2.90
C THR A 15 7.89 0.02 -2.15
N MET A 16 7.32 -0.98 -2.82
CA MET A 16 6.41 -1.96 -2.21
C MET A 16 7.10 -2.74 -1.07
N THR A 17 8.33 -3.20 -1.31
CA THR A 17 9.10 -3.96 -0.32
C THR A 17 9.38 -3.14 0.93
N LYS A 18 9.77 -1.86 0.78
CA LYS A 18 9.97 -0.95 1.91
C LYS A 18 8.68 -0.76 2.72
N ALA A 19 7.55 -0.52 2.05
CA ALA A 19 6.25 -0.37 2.72
C ALA A 19 5.86 -1.63 3.51
N CYS A 20 6.05 -2.81 2.90
CA CYS A 20 5.81 -4.09 3.54
C CYS A 20 6.70 -4.26 4.79
N MET A 21 8.01 -4.05 4.66
CA MET A 21 8.96 -4.17 5.76
C MET A 21 8.61 -3.23 6.93
N THR A 22 8.30 -1.97 6.67
CA THR A 22 7.84 -1.01 7.70
C THR A 22 6.59 -1.52 8.43
N GLY A 23 5.63 -2.08 7.68
CA GLY A 23 4.46 -2.73 8.26
C GLY A 23 4.83 -3.90 9.18
N THR A 24 5.74 -4.77 8.73
CA THR A 24 6.18 -5.94 9.52
C THR A 24 7.00 -5.57 10.75
N GLN A 25 7.72 -4.44 10.74
CA GLN A 25 8.40 -3.97 11.95
C GLN A 25 7.41 -3.62 13.07
N ARG A 26 6.20 -3.14 12.69
CA ARG A 26 5.16 -2.76 13.65
C ARG A 26 4.26 -3.93 14.07
N TYR A 27 3.98 -4.85 13.16
CA TYR A 27 2.98 -5.92 13.34
C TYR A 27 3.58 -7.34 13.23
N GLY A 28 4.90 -7.46 13.27
CA GLY A 28 5.58 -8.72 13.00
C GLY A 28 5.51 -9.14 11.53
N VAL A 29 6.38 -10.07 11.15
CA VAL A 29 6.30 -10.71 9.85
C VAL A 29 5.12 -11.69 9.87
N PRO A 30 4.24 -11.74 8.86
CA PRO A 30 3.19 -12.76 8.81
C PRO A 30 3.76 -14.15 8.51
N PRO A 31 3.03 -15.24 8.79
CA PRO A 31 3.46 -16.59 8.41
C PRO A 31 3.41 -16.81 6.88
N ARG A 32 2.44 -16.18 6.20
CA ARG A 32 2.25 -16.25 4.74
C ARG A 32 1.79 -14.91 4.20
N VAL A 33 2.21 -14.60 2.97
CA VAL A 33 1.70 -13.49 2.16
C VAL A 33 1.17 -14.06 0.85
N GLN A 34 0.00 -13.60 0.43
CA GLN A 34 -0.56 -13.91 -0.89
C GLN A 34 -0.51 -12.65 -1.76
N SER A 35 -0.15 -12.84 -3.02
CA SER A 35 -0.05 -11.78 -4.02
C SER A 35 -0.39 -12.34 -5.42
N ASP A 36 -0.62 -11.45 -6.37
CA ASP A 36 -0.65 -11.82 -7.78
C ASP A 36 0.77 -12.00 -8.34
N HIS A 37 0.87 -12.16 -9.67
CA HIS A 37 2.15 -12.29 -10.38
C HIS A 37 2.83 -10.93 -10.67
N GLY A 38 2.40 -9.84 -10.02
CA GLY A 38 2.96 -8.51 -10.22
C GLY A 38 4.45 -8.42 -9.89
N LEU A 39 5.23 -7.80 -10.80
CA LEU A 39 6.67 -7.63 -10.62
C LEU A 39 7.01 -6.74 -9.41
N GLU A 40 6.10 -5.85 -9.02
CA GLU A 40 6.23 -5.01 -7.83
C GLU A 40 6.26 -5.83 -6.51
N ASN A 41 5.73 -7.05 -6.52
CA ASN A 41 5.64 -7.91 -5.34
C ASN A 41 6.84 -8.87 -5.19
N THR A 42 7.74 -8.91 -6.18
CA THR A 42 8.91 -9.79 -6.19
C THR A 42 9.82 -9.60 -4.97
N GLY A 43 10.06 -8.36 -4.56
CA GLY A 43 10.88 -8.06 -3.38
C GLY A 43 10.22 -8.48 -2.06
N VAL A 44 8.89 -8.45 -1.98
CA VAL A 44 8.14 -8.99 -0.83
C VAL A 44 8.28 -10.52 -0.77
N GLY A 45 8.18 -11.19 -1.92
CA GLY A 45 8.41 -12.63 -2.01
C GLY A 45 9.82 -13.03 -1.55
N ALA A 46 10.84 -12.32 -2.02
CA ALA A 46 12.23 -12.53 -1.59
C ALA A 46 12.40 -12.32 -0.07
N PHE A 47 11.83 -11.25 0.48
CA PHE A 47 11.83 -10.97 1.92
C PHE A 47 11.18 -12.10 2.74
N MET A 48 10.01 -12.59 2.30
CA MET A 48 9.28 -13.65 2.99
C MET A 48 10.01 -15.00 2.95
N ILE A 49 10.65 -15.34 1.82
CA ILE A 49 11.46 -16.55 1.68
C ILE A 49 12.71 -16.46 2.57
N ALA A 50 13.39 -15.31 2.58
CA ALA A 50 14.58 -15.10 3.40
C ALA A 50 14.27 -15.18 4.90
N HIS A 51 13.13 -14.62 5.34
CA HIS A 51 12.78 -14.57 6.76
C HIS A 51 12.17 -15.88 7.27
N ARG A 52 11.36 -16.58 6.48
CA ARG A 52 10.62 -17.79 6.91
C ARG A 52 11.22 -19.11 6.42
N GLY A 53 12.22 -19.05 5.54
CA GLY A 53 12.89 -20.21 4.95
C GLY A 53 12.27 -20.65 3.62
N THR A 54 13.10 -21.29 2.79
CA THR A 54 12.69 -21.86 1.51
C THR A 54 11.70 -23.01 1.68
N ARG A 55 10.79 -23.20 0.72
CA ARG A 55 9.80 -24.31 0.67
C ARG A 55 8.77 -24.35 1.79
N ARG A 56 8.60 -23.27 2.56
CA ARG A 56 7.55 -23.14 3.59
C ARG A 56 6.19 -22.70 3.06
N GLY A 57 6.10 -22.34 1.78
CA GLY A 57 4.91 -21.69 1.22
C GLY A 57 4.62 -20.33 1.89
N SER A 58 5.68 -19.59 2.27
CA SER A 58 5.56 -18.29 2.95
C SER A 58 5.13 -17.16 2.00
N PHE A 59 5.29 -17.34 0.70
CA PHE A 59 4.77 -16.45 -0.33
C PHE A 59 3.98 -17.26 -1.36
N ILE A 60 2.72 -16.89 -1.56
CA ILE A 60 1.79 -17.57 -2.45
C ILE A 60 1.47 -16.59 -3.58
N THR A 61 1.84 -16.97 -4.81
CA THR A 61 1.42 -16.28 -6.02
C THR A 61 0.23 -17.00 -6.63
N GLY A 62 -0.85 -16.28 -6.94
CA GLY A 62 -2.03 -16.87 -7.57
C GLY A 62 -2.74 -15.92 -8.53
N ARG A 63 -3.63 -16.46 -9.35
CA ARG A 63 -4.47 -15.67 -10.25
C ARG A 63 -5.33 -14.68 -9.46
N SER A 64 -5.54 -13.47 -10.02
CA SER A 64 -6.34 -12.39 -9.41
C SER A 64 -7.76 -12.81 -8.95
N VAL A 65 -8.35 -13.87 -9.52
CA VAL A 65 -9.65 -14.40 -9.06
C VAL A 65 -9.64 -14.92 -7.61
N HIS A 66 -8.47 -15.27 -7.06
CA HIS A 66 -8.28 -15.68 -5.67
C HIS A 66 -8.03 -14.48 -4.73
N ASN A 67 -7.77 -13.29 -5.29
CA ASN A 67 -7.48 -12.06 -4.57
C ASN A 67 -8.75 -11.30 -4.11
N GLN A 68 -9.87 -12.00 -3.91
CA GLN A 68 -11.17 -11.40 -3.57
C GLN A 68 -11.13 -10.48 -2.35
N ARG A 69 -10.30 -10.81 -1.35
CA ARG A 69 -10.14 -10.01 -0.13
C ARG A 69 -9.48 -8.67 -0.43
N ILE A 70 -8.42 -8.65 -1.23
CA ILE A 70 -7.76 -7.39 -1.60
C ILE A 70 -8.65 -6.59 -2.55
N GLU A 71 -9.40 -7.22 -3.45
CA GLU A 71 -10.40 -6.54 -4.29
C GLU A 71 -11.53 -5.89 -3.49
N ARG A 72 -11.98 -6.54 -2.40
CA ARG A 72 -12.94 -5.92 -1.47
C ARG A 72 -12.32 -4.72 -0.76
N ILE A 73 -11.07 -4.82 -0.34
CA ILE A 73 -10.32 -3.72 0.29
C ILE A 73 -10.18 -2.55 -0.70
N TRP A 74 -9.86 -2.82 -1.97
CA TRP A 74 -9.76 -1.80 -3.01
C TRP A 74 -11.05 -1.02 -3.20
N ARG A 75 -12.20 -1.71 -3.27
CA ARG A 75 -13.52 -1.03 -3.34
C ARG A 75 -13.77 -0.12 -2.14
N ASP A 76 -13.43 -0.61 -0.95
CA ASP A 76 -13.61 0.15 0.29
C ASP A 76 -12.68 1.36 0.37
N LEU A 77 -11.44 1.21 -0.10
CA LEU A 77 -10.43 2.26 -0.19
C LEU A 77 -10.84 3.34 -1.20
N PHE A 78 -11.35 2.94 -2.36
CA PHE A 78 -11.89 3.86 -3.34
C PHE A 78 -13.05 4.68 -2.77
N ALA A 79 -14.08 3.98 -2.27
CA ALA A 79 -15.28 4.64 -1.77
C ALA A 79 -15.02 5.55 -0.57
N SER A 80 -14.03 5.24 0.27
CA SER A 80 -13.83 5.94 1.54
C SER A 80 -12.71 6.98 1.51
N ALA A 81 -11.71 6.86 0.62
CA ALA A 81 -10.52 7.70 0.66
C ALA A 81 -10.11 8.27 -0.70
N THR A 82 -10.16 7.49 -1.79
CA THR A 82 -9.53 7.94 -3.06
C THR A 82 -10.50 8.50 -4.10
N ASN A 83 -11.82 8.24 -4.00
CA ASN A 83 -12.81 8.73 -4.96
C ASN A 83 -12.84 10.27 -5.06
N VAL A 84 -12.61 10.99 -3.95
CA VAL A 84 -12.55 12.46 -3.97
C VAL A 84 -11.41 12.98 -4.85
N PHE A 85 -10.23 12.35 -4.78
CA PHE A 85 -9.09 12.71 -5.61
C PHE A 85 -9.30 12.30 -7.06
N HIS A 86 -9.91 11.13 -7.29
CA HIS A 86 -10.29 10.70 -8.64
C HIS A 86 -11.19 11.74 -9.31
N GLY A 87 -12.31 12.12 -8.66
CA GLY A 87 -13.22 13.13 -9.20
C GLY A 87 -12.56 14.49 -9.39
N LEU A 88 -11.68 14.89 -8.45
CA LEU A 88 -10.93 16.13 -8.55
C LEU A 88 -9.97 16.16 -9.75
N PHE A 89 -9.18 15.10 -9.94
CA PHE A 89 -8.22 15.04 -11.03
C PHE A 89 -8.90 14.94 -12.39
N SER A 90 -10.01 14.18 -12.50
CA SER A 90 -10.84 14.17 -13.69
C SER A 90 -11.36 15.57 -14.02
N HIS A 91 -11.83 16.32 -13.01
CA HIS A 91 -12.29 17.69 -13.23
C HIS A 91 -11.18 18.64 -13.68
N LEU A 92 -9.98 18.53 -13.11
CA LEU A 92 -8.82 19.34 -13.52
C LEU A 92 -8.38 19.02 -14.94
N GLU A 93 -8.45 17.76 -15.36
CA GLU A 93 -8.16 17.33 -16.73
C GLU A 93 -9.23 17.85 -17.71
N GLU A 94 -10.51 17.65 -17.41
CA GLU A 94 -11.63 18.10 -18.25
C GLU A 94 -11.69 19.62 -18.41
N SER A 95 -11.29 20.38 -17.39
CA SER A 95 -11.21 21.84 -17.43
C SER A 95 -9.95 22.37 -18.11
N GLY A 96 -9.01 21.50 -18.50
CA GLY A 96 -7.74 21.87 -19.14
C GLY A 96 -6.70 22.46 -18.18
N GLN A 97 -6.90 22.34 -16.87
CA GLN A 97 -5.95 22.83 -15.86
C GLN A 97 -4.84 21.80 -15.55
N LEU A 98 -5.12 20.52 -15.78
CA LEU A 98 -4.17 19.41 -15.66
C LEU A 98 -3.91 18.80 -17.04
N ASP A 99 -2.66 18.84 -17.49
CA ASP A 99 -2.20 18.13 -18.69
C ASP A 99 -1.35 16.94 -18.27
N LEU A 100 -1.86 15.72 -18.50
CA LEU A 100 -1.18 14.47 -18.15
C LEU A 100 0.09 14.22 -18.99
N ALA A 101 0.20 14.85 -20.16
CA ALA A 101 1.39 14.79 -21.00
C ALA A 101 2.47 15.78 -20.56
N ASN A 102 2.13 16.76 -19.71
CA ASN A 102 3.07 17.75 -19.22
C ASN A 102 3.77 17.25 -17.93
N PRO A 103 5.10 16.99 -17.96
CA PRO A 103 5.82 16.50 -16.79
C PRO A 103 5.84 17.49 -15.63
N VAL A 104 5.76 18.80 -15.88
CA VAL A 104 5.68 19.84 -14.84
C VAL A 104 4.35 19.73 -14.09
N HIS A 105 3.24 19.56 -14.83
CA HIS A 105 1.93 19.39 -14.21
C HIS A 105 1.89 18.10 -13.39
N MET A 106 2.39 16.98 -13.93
CA MET A 106 2.48 15.72 -13.19
C MET A 106 3.35 15.83 -11.93
N TRP A 107 4.47 16.57 -12.01
CA TRP A 107 5.32 16.79 -10.85
C TRP A 107 4.62 17.63 -9.77
N CYS A 108 4.00 18.76 -10.15
CA CYS A 108 3.23 19.61 -9.24
C CYS A 108 2.07 18.84 -8.60
N LEU A 109 1.37 18.00 -9.39
CA LEU A 109 0.30 17.15 -8.91
C LEU A 109 0.82 16.18 -7.83
N HIS A 110 1.93 15.49 -8.10
CA HIS A 110 2.56 14.59 -7.13
C HIS A 110 3.04 15.33 -5.87
N HIS A 111 3.70 16.48 -6.04
CA HIS A 111 4.23 17.28 -4.94
C HIS A 111 3.14 17.70 -3.96
N VAL A 112 1.98 18.12 -4.48
CA VAL A 112 0.85 18.61 -3.68
C VAL A 112 -0.01 17.46 -3.14
N PHE A 113 -0.34 16.47 -3.97
CA PHE A 113 -1.40 15.51 -3.62
C PHE A 113 -0.92 14.21 -2.99
N VAL A 114 0.35 13.80 -3.13
CA VAL A 114 0.82 12.53 -2.52
C VAL A 114 0.66 12.57 -1.00
N THR A 115 1.00 13.67 -0.35
CA THR A 115 0.87 13.84 1.10
C THR A 115 -0.60 13.87 1.54
N ARG A 116 -1.48 14.50 0.74
CA ARG A 116 -2.93 14.55 0.99
C ARG A 116 -3.58 13.17 0.86
N VAL A 117 -3.24 12.43 -0.21
CA VAL A 117 -3.70 11.06 -0.41
C VAL A 117 -3.22 10.19 0.74
N GLN A 118 -1.94 10.31 1.13
CA GLN A 118 -1.40 9.56 2.27
C GLN A 118 -2.17 9.85 3.57
N ARG A 119 -2.48 11.12 3.86
CA ARG A 119 -3.30 11.50 5.02
C ARG A 119 -4.68 10.84 5.00
N ALA A 120 -5.34 10.81 3.84
CA ALA A 120 -6.63 10.12 3.68
C ALA A 120 -6.51 8.60 3.89
N LEU A 121 -5.43 7.98 3.39
CA LEU A 121 -5.14 6.56 3.59
C LEU A 121 -4.85 6.23 5.07
N ASP A 122 -4.15 7.10 5.79
CA ASP A 122 -3.87 6.93 7.21
C ASP A 122 -5.15 7.01 8.05
N ILE A 123 -6.02 7.99 7.78
CA ILE A 123 -7.34 8.10 8.43
C ILE A 123 -8.17 6.84 8.16
N LEU A 124 -8.20 6.36 6.91
CA LEU A 124 -8.89 5.13 6.56
C LEU A 124 -8.32 3.93 7.31
N ARG A 125 -6.99 3.77 7.33
CA ARG A 125 -6.31 2.66 8.03
C ARG A 125 -6.67 2.66 9.50
N GLU A 126 -6.59 3.81 10.17
CA GLU A 126 -6.90 3.94 11.59
C GLU A 126 -8.38 3.66 11.87
N GLY A 127 -9.29 4.28 11.11
CA GLY A 127 -10.72 4.03 11.23
C GLY A 127 -11.06 2.55 11.03
N ARG A 128 -10.45 1.89 10.04
CA ARG A 128 -10.62 0.45 9.79
C ARG A 128 -9.97 -0.42 10.85
N ASN A 129 -8.88 -0.01 11.48
CA ASN A 129 -8.25 -0.81 12.51
C ASN A 129 -8.91 -0.67 13.89
N LEU A 130 -9.63 0.44 14.12
CA LEU A 130 -10.28 0.77 15.39
C LEU A 130 -11.81 0.65 15.37
N HIS A 131 -12.45 0.43 14.22
CA HIS A 131 -13.90 0.20 14.20
C HIS A 131 -14.29 -1.11 14.89
N ARG A 132 -15.47 -1.10 15.53
CA ARG A 132 -16.03 -2.28 16.20
C ARG A 132 -16.65 -3.22 15.18
N LEU A 133 -16.27 -4.49 15.22
CA LEU A 133 -16.84 -5.54 14.39
C LEU A 133 -18.09 -6.11 15.07
N ARG A 134 -19.24 -6.03 14.38
CA ARG A 134 -20.52 -6.55 14.89
C ARG A 134 -20.45 -8.05 15.21
N GLY A 135 -19.78 -8.84 14.38
CA GLY A 135 -19.64 -10.29 14.56
C GLY A 135 -18.69 -10.71 15.68
N GLU A 136 -17.82 -9.81 16.15
CA GLU A 136 -16.74 -10.12 17.09
C GLU A 136 -17.00 -9.57 18.48
N ARG A 137 -18.26 -9.56 18.92
CA ARG A 137 -18.71 -8.98 20.20
C ARG A 137 -18.30 -7.50 20.36
N GLY A 138 -18.22 -6.77 19.25
CA GLY A 138 -17.84 -5.36 19.24
C GLY A 138 -16.35 -5.10 19.48
N ARG A 139 -15.49 -6.13 19.38
CA ARG A 139 -14.03 -5.98 19.37
C ARG A 139 -13.54 -5.35 18.08
N THR A 140 -12.44 -4.60 18.15
CA THR A 140 -11.81 -3.99 16.98
C THR A 140 -10.80 -4.96 16.35
N PRO A 141 -10.45 -4.81 15.06
CA PRO A 141 -9.37 -5.58 14.45
C PRO A 141 -8.06 -5.52 15.23
N THR A 142 -7.73 -4.35 15.80
CA THR A 142 -6.54 -4.16 16.64
C THR A 142 -6.63 -4.97 17.93
N GLN A 143 -7.79 -4.97 18.60
CA GLN A 143 -8.00 -5.77 19.81
C GLN A 143 -7.87 -7.26 19.54
N LEU A 144 -8.47 -7.74 18.44
CA LEU A 144 -8.38 -9.15 18.04
C LEU A 144 -6.94 -9.55 17.70
N TYR A 145 -6.19 -8.65 17.07
CA TYR A 145 -4.77 -8.87 16.79
C TYR A 145 -3.96 -8.99 18.09
N ILE A 146 -4.12 -8.06 19.03
CA ILE A 146 -3.43 -8.10 20.34
C ILE A 146 -3.82 -9.36 21.13
N GLU A 147 -5.11 -9.70 21.17
CA GLU A 147 -5.61 -10.91 21.83
C GLU A 147 -5.00 -12.19 21.20
N GLY A 148 -4.91 -12.24 19.87
CA GLY A 148 -4.26 -13.31 19.13
C GLY A 148 -2.79 -13.47 19.51
N MET A 149 -2.03 -12.36 19.56
CA MET A 149 -0.63 -12.37 19.98
C MET A 149 -0.47 -12.88 21.42
N MET A 150 -1.29 -12.39 22.36
CA MET A 150 -1.23 -12.81 23.76
C MET A 150 -1.53 -14.30 23.95
N ARG A 151 -2.50 -14.84 23.18
CA ARG A 151 -2.83 -16.27 23.22
C ARG A 151 -1.68 -17.13 22.71
N GLN A 152 -1.04 -16.73 21.60
CA GLN A 152 0.13 -17.43 21.08
C GLN A 152 1.30 -17.39 22.05
N ALA A 153 1.47 -16.26 22.75
CA ALA A 153 2.51 -16.09 23.75
C ALA A 153 2.34 -17.00 24.98
N GLY A 154 1.12 -17.12 25.49
CA GLY A 154 0.83 -17.96 26.65
C GLY A 154 0.86 -19.47 26.37
N GLN A 155 0.76 -19.90 25.11
CA GLN A 155 0.72 -21.31 24.72
C GLN A 155 2.09 -21.87 24.31
N GLY A 156 3.20 -21.14 24.52
CA GLY A 156 4.53 -21.58 24.09
C GLY A 156 4.65 -21.80 22.58
N HIS A 157 3.69 -21.29 21.80
CA HIS A 157 3.68 -21.43 20.34
C HIS A 157 4.65 -20.41 19.74
N ARG A 158 5.49 -20.90 18.83
CA ARG A 158 6.66 -20.25 18.18
C ARG A 158 6.37 -18.93 17.44
N GLY A 159 5.17 -18.37 17.52
CA GLY A 159 4.79 -17.11 16.87
C GLY A 159 5.50 -15.88 17.44
N ILE A 160 5.85 -15.90 18.74
CA ILE A 160 6.69 -14.88 19.36
C ILE A 160 8.19 -15.15 19.20
N ASP A 161 8.61 -16.42 19.15
CA ASP A 161 10.03 -16.78 19.00
C ASP A 161 10.56 -16.39 17.61
N ASP A 162 9.70 -16.32 16.59
CA ASP A 162 10.01 -15.78 15.25
C ASP A 162 10.12 -14.23 15.22
N MET A 163 9.87 -13.52 16.33
CA MET A 163 10.26 -12.11 16.47
C MET A 163 11.73 -11.96 16.89
N VAL A 164 12.37 -13.03 17.33
CA VAL A 164 13.80 -13.10 17.71
C VAL A 164 14.52 -13.99 16.71
N PHE A 165 15.16 -13.36 15.72
CA PHE A 165 16.09 -13.92 14.73
C PHE A 165 16.63 -15.34 15.06
N ARG A 166 15.91 -16.41 14.71
CA ARG A 166 16.40 -17.78 14.85
C ARG A 166 16.07 -18.61 13.62
N ALA A 167 17.10 -19.21 13.03
CA ALA A 167 16.97 -20.10 11.89
C ALA A 167 16.04 -21.29 12.24
N PRO A 168 15.21 -21.78 11.29
CA PRO A 168 14.16 -22.72 11.63
C PRO A 168 14.69 -24.15 11.69
N GLU A 169 14.50 -24.82 12.83
CA GLU A 169 14.39 -26.29 12.86
C GLU A 169 12.98 -26.72 12.44
N GLU A 170 12.94 -27.79 11.66
CA GLU A 170 11.78 -28.32 10.95
C GLU A 170 10.64 -28.66 11.91
N ALA A 171 9.52 -27.95 11.77
CA ALA A 171 8.27 -28.32 12.42
C ALA A 171 7.20 -28.40 11.33
N ILE A 172 6.80 -29.64 11.03
CA ILE A 172 5.69 -29.97 10.15
C ILE A 172 4.42 -29.61 10.92
N GLN A 173 3.79 -28.49 10.56
CA GLN A 173 2.49 -28.09 11.07
C GLN A 173 1.47 -28.44 9.98
N ASP A 174 0.37 -29.11 10.31
CA ASP A 174 -0.63 -29.55 9.34
C ASP A 174 -1.24 -28.33 8.62
N TYR A 175 -0.94 -28.20 7.33
CA TYR A 175 -1.17 -27.00 6.52
C TYR A 175 -2.49 -27.03 5.74
N ASN A 176 -3.30 -28.08 5.91
CA ASN A 176 -4.52 -28.32 5.12
C ASN A 176 -5.78 -27.64 5.69
N GLU A 177 -5.71 -26.96 6.84
CA GLU A 177 -6.89 -26.39 7.51
C GLU A 177 -7.33 -25.01 6.96
N TYR A 178 -6.58 -24.41 6.03
CA TYR A 178 -6.94 -23.11 5.45
C TYR A 178 -6.73 -23.06 3.94
N GLY A 179 -7.82 -23.34 3.19
CA GLY A 179 -7.95 -23.12 1.75
C GLY A 179 -8.05 -24.43 0.98
N ILE A 180 -9.22 -24.69 0.39
CA ILE A 180 -9.45 -25.81 -0.52
C ILE A 180 -8.88 -25.39 -1.89
N ASP A 181 -7.91 -26.15 -2.40
CA ASP A 181 -7.44 -26.05 -3.78
C ASP A 181 -8.49 -26.67 -4.72
N ASP A 182 -9.40 -25.84 -5.24
CA ASP A 182 -10.23 -26.26 -6.37
C ASP A 182 -9.41 -26.09 -7.66
N GLU A 183 -8.96 -27.21 -8.23
CA GLU A 183 -8.30 -27.26 -9.54
C GLU A 183 -9.26 -26.76 -10.62
N VAL A 184 -9.08 -25.52 -11.08
CA VAL A 184 -9.81 -24.97 -12.23
C VAL A 184 -8.85 -24.72 -13.39
N GLU A 185 -9.12 -25.40 -14.52
CA GLU A 185 -8.39 -25.31 -15.79
C GLU A 185 -8.15 -23.85 -16.23
N VAL A 186 -6.95 -23.61 -16.76
CA VAL A 186 -6.39 -22.26 -17.00
C VAL A 186 -6.58 -21.88 -18.47
N ALA A 187 -7.41 -20.87 -18.75
CA ALA A 187 -7.28 -20.10 -19.98
C ALA A 187 -6.18 -19.03 -19.81
N PRO A 188 -5.24 -18.86 -20.76
CA PRO A 188 -4.20 -17.85 -20.65
C PRO A 188 -4.80 -16.44 -20.84
N ARG A 189 -4.44 -15.50 -19.96
CA ARG A 189 -4.68 -14.07 -20.14
C ARG A 189 -3.34 -13.35 -20.10
N GLU A 190 -3.15 -12.44 -21.04
CA GLU A 190 -1.93 -11.65 -21.19
C GLU A 190 -1.73 -10.73 -19.97
N GLU A 191 -0.57 -10.81 -19.34
CA GLU A 191 -0.15 -9.94 -18.24
C GLU A 191 0.14 -8.54 -18.80
N VAL A 192 -0.70 -7.56 -18.47
CA VAL A 192 -0.50 -6.16 -18.87
C VAL A 192 0.52 -5.53 -17.93
N ILE A 193 1.73 -5.29 -18.42
CA ILE A 193 2.75 -4.52 -17.71
C ILE A 193 2.32 -3.05 -17.70
N THR A 194 1.94 -2.51 -16.54
CA THR A 194 1.72 -1.08 -16.35
C THR A 194 3.07 -0.39 -16.14
N ASN A 195 3.54 0.40 -17.12
CA ASN A 195 4.79 1.14 -16.99
C ASN A 195 4.47 2.56 -16.52
N VAL A 196 4.86 2.90 -15.28
CA VAL A 196 4.67 4.26 -14.73
C VAL A 196 5.93 5.07 -14.98
N SER A 197 5.82 6.09 -15.84
CA SER A 197 6.92 7.00 -16.15
C SER A 197 7.43 7.71 -14.88
N ASN A 198 8.75 7.82 -14.74
CA ASN A 198 9.33 8.58 -13.65
C ASN A 198 9.08 10.09 -13.89
N VAL A 199 8.66 10.80 -12.84
CA VAL A 199 8.39 12.24 -12.90
C VAL A 199 9.46 12.94 -12.07
N ASP A 200 10.45 13.50 -12.75
CA ASP A 200 11.58 14.18 -12.11
C ASP A 200 11.20 15.62 -11.73
N CYS A 201 11.91 16.17 -10.74
CA CYS A 201 11.71 17.55 -10.31
C CYS A 201 12.20 18.51 -11.40
N PRO A 202 11.34 19.41 -11.90
CA PRO A 202 11.74 20.38 -12.91
C PRO A 202 12.59 21.52 -12.33
N LEU A 203 12.54 21.73 -11.01
CA LEU A 203 13.23 22.82 -10.32
C LEU A 203 14.62 22.41 -9.84
N ASN A 204 15.55 23.36 -9.86
CA ASN A 204 16.81 23.24 -9.13
C ASN A 204 16.59 23.41 -7.61
N GLU A 205 17.61 23.18 -6.80
CA GLU A 205 17.52 23.21 -5.34
C GLU A 205 17.15 24.59 -4.77
N GLN A 206 17.63 25.67 -5.40
CA GLN A 206 17.33 27.04 -4.96
C GLN A 206 15.86 27.38 -5.21
N ASP A 207 15.35 27.05 -6.40
CA ASP A 207 13.97 27.33 -6.78
C ASP A 207 12.98 26.41 -6.06
N PHE A 208 13.37 25.18 -5.77
CA PHE A 208 12.59 24.30 -4.91
C PHE A 208 12.46 24.87 -3.49
N THR A 209 13.54 25.45 -2.95
CA THR A 209 13.49 26.13 -1.64
C THR A 209 12.58 27.35 -1.68
N ARG A 210 12.62 28.14 -2.76
CA ARG A 210 11.75 29.30 -2.97
C ARG A 210 10.28 28.88 -3.10
N LEU A 211 9.99 27.80 -3.82
CA LEU A 211 8.65 27.24 -3.93
C LEU A 211 8.11 26.89 -2.54
N ALA A 212 8.88 26.17 -1.72
CA ALA A 212 8.46 25.77 -0.37
C ALA A 212 8.18 26.95 0.57
N GLN A 213 8.83 28.10 0.36
CA GLN A 213 8.58 29.33 1.11
C GLN A 213 7.37 30.11 0.60
N THR A 214 7.03 29.94 -0.68
CA THR A 214 6.00 30.74 -1.36
C THR A 214 4.64 30.05 -1.36
N VAL A 215 4.62 28.74 -1.60
CA VAL A 215 3.39 27.94 -1.72
C VAL A 215 3.21 27.11 -0.46
N ASN A 216 2.20 27.43 0.34
CA ASN A 216 1.80 26.58 1.45
C ASN A 216 1.03 25.37 0.92
N ILE A 217 1.74 24.25 0.75
CA ILE A 217 1.15 22.99 0.30
C ILE A 217 0.21 22.35 1.33
N GLU A 218 -0.05 22.93 2.50
CA GLU A 218 -1.00 22.39 3.48
C GLU A 218 -2.36 23.12 3.51
N SER A 219 -2.64 24.01 2.55
CA SER A 219 -3.92 24.74 2.45
C SER A 219 -5.16 23.84 2.53
N ASP A 220 -6.22 24.35 3.20
CA ASP A 220 -7.50 23.68 3.45
C ASP A 220 -8.41 23.59 2.21
N HIS A 221 -8.10 24.27 1.12
CA HIS A 221 -8.92 24.34 -0.10
C HIS A 221 -8.75 23.15 -1.05
N GLN A 222 -8.81 21.92 -0.51
CA GLN A 222 -8.66 20.65 -1.26
C GLN A 222 -7.33 20.49 -2.04
N GLY A 223 -6.45 21.50 -2.04
CA GLY A 223 -5.13 21.49 -2.67
C GLY A 223 -5.10 21.98 -4.13
N VAL A 224 -6.23 22.40 -4.71
CA VAL A 224 -6.27 22.90 -6.09
C VAL A 224 -5.52 24.21 -6.25
N ASP A 225 -5.74 25.13 -5.31
CA ASP A 225 -5.03 26.39 -5.19
C ASP A 225 -3.50 26.18 -5.11
N CYS A 226 -3.06 25.24 -4.26
CA CYS A 226 -1.65 24.87 -4.15
C CYS A 226 -1.10 24.32 -5.46
N PHE A 227 -1.85 23.45 -6.13
CA PHE A 227 -1.44 22.86 -7.41
C PHE A 227 -1.28 23.93 -8.48
N LEU A 228 -2.27 24.80 -8.66
CA LEU A 228 -2.21 25.88 -9.65
C LEU A 228 -1.06 26.85 -9.35
N ALA A 229 -0.87 27.22 -8.08
CA ALA A 229 0.25 28.06 -7.67
C ALA A 229 1.62 27.39 -7.91
N CYS A 230 1.74 26.07 -7.70
CA CYS A 230 2.96 25.34 -8.01
C CYS A 230 3.23 25.33 -9.52
N VAL A 231 2.20 25.13 -10.35
CA VAL A 231 2.33 25.16 -11.82
C VAL A 231 2.74 26.55 -12.30
N GLU A 232 2.09 27.60 -11.79
CA GLU A 232 2.42 28.99 -12.12
C GLU A 232 3.87 29.32 -11.72
N PHE A 233 4.28 28.93 -10.50
CA PHE A 233 5.66 29.08 -10.07
C PHE A 233 6.62 28.38 -11.02
N CYS A 234 6.42 27.10 -11.32
CA CYS A 234 7.33 26.34 -12.19
C CYS A 234 7.42 26.90 -13.61
N ASN A 235 6.36 27.53 -14.12
CA ASN A 235 6.38 28.18 -15.43
C ASN A 235 7.04 29.56 -15.41
N SER A 236 7.25 30.15 -14.22
CA SER A 236 7.81 31.49 -14.06
C SER A 236 9.32 31.54 -13.86
N VAL A 237 9.97 30.40 -13.67
CA VAL A 237 11.39 30.28 -13.29
C VAL A 237 12.21 29.61 -14.40
#